data_AF-A0A327JCQ4-F1
#
_entry.id   AF-A0A327JCQ4-F1
#
_cell.length_a   1.000
_cell.length_b   1.000
_cell.length_c   1.000
_cell.angle_alpha   90.00
_cell.angle_beta   90.00
_cell.angle_gamma   90.00
#
_symmetry.space_group_name_H-M   'P 1'
#
loop_
_entity.id
_entity.type
_entity.pdbx_description
1 polymer ?
#
loop_
_entity_poly.entity_id
_entity_poly.type
_entity_poly.pdbx_seq_one_letter_code
_entity_poly.pdbx_strand_id
1 'polypeptide(L)'
;MQVQAISNNQTSFNGVINVSENLAPKMKSFINKKIEGIDISKKPYDLFIKNTDDNRFLSIVAQSTEDCDKKYTVLIHKYMQKEQLIEQSIHDAMKNFQKLSSMPKKNFEKVI
;
A
#
# COMPACT_ATOMS: atom_id res chain seq x y z
N MET A 1 17.54 25.83 -35.19
CA MET A 1 16.51 25.49 -34.18
C MET A 1 16.66 24.02 -33.85
N GLN A 2 17.17 23.70 -32.66
CA GLN A 2 17.35 22.32 -32.21
C GLN A 2 16.09 21.96 -31.41
N VAL A 3 15.18 21.21 -32.02
CA VAL A 3 13.99 20.69 -31.32
C VAL A 3 14.46 19.44 -30.58
N GLN A 4 14.86 19.61 -29.32
CA GLN A 4 15.03 18.48 -28.41
C GLN A 4 13.63 17.92 -28.15
N ALA A 5 13.35 16.78 -28.77
CA ALA A 5 12.19 15.98 -28.44
C ALA A 5 12.25 15.66 -26.94
N ILE A 6 11.26 16.16 -26.21
CA ILE A 6 11.05 15.86 -24.80
C ILE A 6 11.02 14.33 -24.69
N SER A 7 11.96 13.79 -23.94
CA SER A 7 12.06 12.38 -23.59
C SER A 7 10.67 11.84 -23.27
N ASN A 8 10.32 10.72 -23.92
CA ASN A 8 9.29 9.81 -23.44
C ASN A 8 9.61 9.46 -21.98
N ASN A 9 9.12 10.24 -21.01
CA ASN A 9 8.88 9.73 -19.67
C ASN A 9 7.69 8.79 -19.80
N GLN A 10 7.95 7.58 -20.33
CA GLN A 10 7.16 6.42 -19.96
C GLN A 10 7.38 6.25 -18.47
N THR A 11 6.57 6.93 -17.66
CA THR A 11 6.45 6.61 -16.25
C THR A 11 5.80 5.24 -16.21
N SER A 12 6.62 4.21 -16.35
CA SER A 12 6.25 2.82 -16.17
C SER A 12 5.94 2.64 -14.69
N PHE A 13 4.73 3.01 -14.31
CA PHE A 13 4.20 2.67 -13.00
C PHE A 13 4.13 1.14 -12.96
N ASN A 14 4.86 0.56 -12.00
CA ASN A 14 4.95 -0.87 -11.74
C ASN A 14 4.72 -1.09 -10.24
N GLY A 15 3.51 -0.80 -9.77
CA GLY A 15 3.16 -1.03 -8.36
C GLY A 15 3.23 -2.52 -8.03
N VAL A 16 3.82 -2.87 -6.87
CA VAL A 16 3.99 -4.26 -6.40
C VAL A 16 3.38 -4.45 -5.01
N ILE A 17 2.75 -5.61 -4.80
CA ILE A 17 2.20 -6.00 -3.50
C ILE A 17 3.21 -6.88 -2.79
N ASN A 18 3.69 -6.43 -1.64
CA ASN A 18 4.66 -7.10 -0.80
C ASN A 18 4.00 -7.55 0.50
N VAL A 19 3.83 -8.87 0.65
CA VAL A 19 3.27 -9.49 1.86
C VAL A 19 4.41 -10.12 2.66
N SER A 20 4.73 -9.54 3.82
CA SER A 20 5.89 -9.94 4.62
C SER A 20 5.77 -11.36 5.16
N GLU A 21 6.92 -12.00 5.35
CA GLU A 21 7.04 -13.32 5.98
C GLU A 21 6.74 -13.31 7.47
N ASN A 22 6.76 -12.13 8.12
CA ASN A 22 6.44 -11.99 9.54
C ASN A 22 4.94 -12.15 9.87
N LEU A 23 4.11 -12.47 8.88
CA LEU A 23 2.69 -12.76 9.01
C LEU A 23 2.46 -14.25 9.25
N ALA A 24 1.51 -14.58 10.13
CA ALA A 24 1.11 -15.97 10.36
C ALA A 24 0.64 -16.62 9.05
N PRO A 25 0.95 -17.91 8.78
CA PRO A 25 0.66 -18.56 7.49
C PRO A 25 -0.81 -18.47 7.06
N LYS A 26 -1.74 -18.63 8.01
CA LYS A 26 -3.18 -18.49 7.76
C LYS A 26 -3.55 -17.08 7.29
N MET A 27 -2.96 -16.07 7.92
CA MET A 27 -3.18 -14.67 7.57
C MET A 27 -2.58 -14.34 6.20
N LYS A 28 -1.36 -14.81 5.93
CA LYS A 28 -0.70 -14.66 4.62
C LYS A 28 -1.54 -15.29 3.50
N SER A 29 -2.07 -16.50 3.71
CA SER A 29 -2.95 -17.16 2.74
C SER A 29 -4.23 -16.37 2.49
N PHE A 30 -4.87 -15.86 3.54
CA PHE A 30 -6.06 -15.01 3.42
C PHE A 30 -5.76 -13.74 2.61
N ILE A 31 -4.70 -13.01 2.96
CA ILE A 31 -4.30 -11.77 2.28
C ILE A 31 -3.99 -12.07 0.81
N ASN A 32 -3.19 -13.11 0.52
CA ASN A 32 -2.83 -13.50 -0.84
C ASN A 32 -4.08 -13.75 -1.72
N LYS A 33 -5.08 -14.48 -1.20
CA LYS A 33 -6.35 -14.69 -1.92
C LYS A 33 -7.11 -13.40 -2.20
N LYS A 34 -7.04 -12.42 -1.29
CA LYS A 34 -7.74 -11.14 -1.44
C LYS A 34 -7.04 -10.20 -2.42
N ILE A 35 -5.71 -10.26 -2.49
CA ILE A 35 -4.93 -9.41 -3.40
C ILE A 35 -4.83 -9.98 -4.82
N GLU A 36 -5.08 -11.28 -5.03
CA GLU A 36 -5.10 -11.90 -6.37
C GLU A 36 -6.03 -11.18 -7.37
N GLY A 37 -7.13 -10.59 -6.88
CA GLY A 37 -8.07 -9.83 -7.71
C GLY A 37 -7.73 -8.34 -7.87
N ILE A 38 -6.62 -7.87 -7.28
CA ILE A 38 -6.28 -6.44 -7.26
C ILE A 38 -5.17 -6.17 -8.28
N ASP A 39 -5.52 -5.49 -9.38
CA ASP A 39 -4.52 -4.99 -10.32
C ASP A 39 -3.93 -3.66 -9.82
N ILE A 40 -2.69 -3.74 -9.34
CA ILE A 40 -1.89 -2.55 -8.99
C ILE A 40 -0.72 -2.31 -9.94
N SER A 41 -0.57 -3.13 -10.98
CA SER A 41 0.59 -3.06 -11.88
C SER A 41 0.78 -1.64 -12.42
N LYS A 42 -0.30 -0.95 -12.79
CA LYS A 42 -0.27 0.42 -13.33
C LYS A 42 -0.38 1.53 -12.28
N LYS A 43 -0.20 1.23 -10.99
CA LYS A 43 -0.36 2.21 -9.90
C LYS A 43 0.99 2.83 -9.52
N PRO A 44 1.02 4.14 -9.16
CA PRO A 44 2.25 4.85 -8.79
C PRO A 44 2.71 4.58 -7.35
N TYR A 45 2.33 3.42 -6.82
CA TYR A 45 2.57 3.04 -5.43
C TYR A 45 2.65 1.53 -5.29
N ASP A 46 3.45 1.14 -4.31
CA ASP A 46 3.55 -0.22 -3.81
C ASP A 46 2.64 -0.40 -2.59
N LEU A 47 2.24 -1.64 -2.33
CA LEU A 47 1.45 -2.01 -1.16
C LEU A 47 2.27 -2.97 -0.30
N PHE A 48 2.59 -2.55 0.93
CA PHE A 48 3.30 -3.37 1.91
C PHE A 48 2.35 -3.82 3.01
N ILE A 49 2.29 -5.12 3.26
CA ILE A 49 1.46 -5.69 4.32
C ILE A 49 2.38 -6.50 5.23
N LYS A 50 2.53 -6.06 6.48
CA LYS A 50 3.45 -6.66 7.47
C LYS A 50 2.98 -6.42 8.90
N ASN A 51 3.38 -7.26 9.84
CA ASN A 51 3.26 -6.90 11.25
C ASN A 51 4.28 -5.81 11.62
N THR A 52 3.94 -4.95 12.57
CA THR A 52 4.89 -4.05 13.24
C THR A 52 5.93 -4.86 14.02
N ASP A 53 7.08 -4.26 14.32
CA ASP A 53 8.21 -4.95 14.97
C ASP A 53 7.83 -5.51 16.36
N ASP A 54 6.87 -4.86 17.03
CA ASP A 54 6.31 -5.29 18.31
C ASP A 54 5.13 -6.28 18.20
N ASN A 55 4.75 -6.67 16.96
CA ASN A 55 3.60 -7.52 16.64
C ASN A 55 2.26 -7.05 17.24
N ARG A 56 2.12 -5.78 17.64
CA ARG A 56 0.86 -5.23 18.16
C ARG A 56 -0.12 -4.89 17.05
N PHE A 57 0.39 -4.52 15.88
CA PHE A 57 -0.43 -4.08 14.75
C PHE A 57 -0.08 -4.84 13.47
N LEU A 58 -1.10 -5.08 12.65
CA LEU A 58 -0.94 -5.33 11.23
C LEU A 58 -0.85 -3.97 10.53
N SER A 59 0.26 -3.72 9.85
CA SER A 59 0.52 -2.52 9.08
C SER A 59 0.25 -2.78 7.61
N ILE A 60 -0.65 -1.99 7.03
CA ILE A 60 -0.92 -1.94 5.59
C ILE A 60 -0.50 -0.56 5.09
N VAL A 61 0.54 -0.52 4.26
CA VAL A 61 1.17 0.72 3.79
C VAL A 61 1.04 0.80 2.29
N ALA A 62 0.36 1.82 1.78
CA ALA A 62 0.47 2.23 0.38
C ALA A 62 1.54 3.32 0.29
N GLN A 63 2.63 3.09 -0.44
CA GLN A 63 3.79 3.98 -0.52
C GLN A 63 4.15 4.27 -1.97
N SER A 64 4.48 5.52 -2.29
CA SER A 64 4.87 5.88 -3.66
C SER A 64 6.13 5.15 -4.11
N THR A 65 6.15 4.72 -5.37
CA THR A 65 7.33 4.12 -6.01
C THR A 65 8.47 5.12 -6.23
N GLU A 66 8.17 6.42 -6.22
CA GLU A 66 9.14 7.50 -6.51
C GLU A 66 9.59 8.27 -5.25
N ASP A 67 8.77 8.28 -4.19
CA ASP A 67 8.96 9.12 -3.01
C ASP A 67 8.53 8.38 -1.74
N CYS A 68 9.50 7.88 -0.98
CA CYS A 68 9.26 7.10 0.23
C CYS A 68 8.50 7.87 1.33
N ASP A 69 8.53 9.21 1.30
CA ASP A 69 7.83 10.06 2.28
C ASP A 69 6.35 10.22 1.93
N LYS A 70 5.95 9.86 0.70
CA LYS A 70 4.55 9.75 0.30
C LYS A 70 4.02 8.37 0.65
N LYS A 71 3.30 8.27 1.76
CA LYS A 71 2.67 7.02 2.18
C LYS A 71 1.37 7.22 2.95
N TYR A 72 0.52 6.21 2.86
CA TYR A 72 -0.67 6.06 3.67
C TYR A 72 -0.58 4.74 4.44
N THR A 73 -0.65 4.82 5.76
CA THR A 73 -0.54 3.66 6.64
C THR A 73 -1.85 3.43 7.38
N VAL A 74 -2.36 2.20 7.31
CA VAL A 74 -3.43 1.70 8.17
C VAL A 74 -2.84 0.69 9.14
N LEU A 75 -3.00 0.93 10.43
CA LEU A 75 -2.60 0.04 11.51
C LEU A 75 -3.84 -0.62 12.11
N ILE A 76 -3.89 -1.95 12.10
CA ILE A 76 -4.98 -2.73 12.70
C ILE A 76 -4.45 -3.45 13.92
N HIS A 77 -5.01 -3.16 15.10
CA HIS A 77 -4.58 -3.83 16.32
C HIS A 77 -4.84 -5.33 16.25
N LYS A 78 -3.91 -6.14 16.77
CA LYS A 78 -3.94 -7.62 16.73
C LYS A 78 -5.29 -8.25 17.10
N TYR A 79 -5.99 -7.71 18.08
CA TYR A 79 -7.29 -8.23 18.53
C TYR A 79 -8.47 -7.86 17.60
N MET A 80 -8.29 -6.88 16.71
CA MET A 80 -9.29 -6.44 15.73
C MET A 80 -9.09 -7.05 14.33
N GLN A 81 -8.06 -7.88 14.11
CA GLN A 81 -7.69 -8.47 12.82
C GLN A 81 -8.71 -9.51 12.29
N LYS A 82 -9.96 -9.09 12.09
CA LYS A 82 -11.00 -9.85 11.40
C LYS A 82 -10.80 -9.73 9.89
N GLU A 83 -11.08 -10.81 9.17
CA GLU A 83 -10.91 -10.88 7.71
C GLU A 83 -11.53 -9.69 6.96
N GLN A 84 -12.79 -9.36 7.26
CA GLN A 84 -13.49 -8.22 6.66
C GLN A 84 -12.79 -6.89 6.93
N LEU A 85 -12.25 -6.69 8.14
CA LEU A 85 -11.58 -5.45 8.50
C LEU A 85 -10.24 -5.30 7.76
N ILE A 86 -9.53 -6.40 7.57
CA ILE A 86 -8.26 -6.43 6.82
C ILE A 86 -8.51 -6.08 5.36
N GLU A 87 -9.51 -6.72 4.73
CA GLU A 87 -9.92 -6.42 3.36
C GLU A 87 -10.31 -4.94 3.19
N GLN A 88 -11.16 -4.42 4.08
CA GLN A 88 -11.52 -3.01 4.09
C GLN A 88 -10.31 -2.10 4.24
N SER A 89 -9.36 -2.44 5.11
CA SER A 89 -8.16 -1.64 5.38
C SER A 89 -7.21 -1.62 4.18
N ILE A 90 -7.09 -2.72 3.43
CA ILE A 90 -6.35 -2.76 2.15
C ILE A 90 -6.97 -1.77 1.16
N HIS A 91 -8.29 -1.83 0.98
CA HIS A 91 -8.98 -0.90 0.09
C HIS A 91 -8.89 0.56 0.56
N ASP A 92 -8.96 0.80 1.87
CA ASP A 92 -8.86 2.14 2.47
C ASP A 92 -7.47 2.73 2.22
N ALA A 93 -6.40 1.95 2.42
CA ALA A 93 -5.04 2.38 2.15
C ALA A 93 -4.84 2.76 0.67
N MET A 94 -5.30 1.92 -0.26
CA MET A 94 -5.21 2.20 -1.69
C MET A 94 -6.01 3.45 -2.09
N LYS A 95 -7.26 3.58 -1.62
CA LYS A 95 -8.15 4.68 -1.96
C LYS A 95 -7.63 6.01 -1.42
N ASN A 96 -7.16 6.03 -0.17
CA ASN A 96 -6.68 7.26 0.43
C ASN A 96 -5.29 7.66 -0.04
N PHE A 97 -4.43 6.70 -0.44
CA PHE A 97 -3.20 7.04 -1.14
C PHE A 97 -3.46 7.80 -2.46
N GLN A 98 -4.47 7.40 -3.23
CA GLN A 98 -4.81 8.13 -4.47
C GLN A 98 -5.28 9.57 -4.17
N LYS A 99 -6.01 9.78 -3.07
CA LYS A 99 -6.40 11.11 -2.59
C LYS A 99 -5.26 11.93 -2.01
N LEU A 100 -4.19 11.27 -1.57
CA LEU A 100 -3.01 11.92 -0.99
C LEU A 100 -2.29 12.82 -2.00
N SER A 101 -2.40 12.52 -3.29
CA SER A 101 -1.89 13.36 -4.38
C SER A 101 -2.43 14.79 -4.38
N SER A 102 -3.60 15.03 -3.79
CA SER A 102 -4.25 16.35 -3.69
C SER A 102 -4.16 16.98 -2.29
N MET A 103 -3.41 16.39 -1.36
CA MET A 103 -3.30 16.87 0.02
C MET A 103 -1.95 17.56 0.31
N PRO A 104 -1.93 18.56 1.22
CA PRO A 104 -0.70 19.29 1.58
C PRO A 104 0.26 18.44 2.42
N LYS A 105 -0.26 17.47 3.18
CA LYS A 105 0.55 16.48 3.91
C LYS A 105 0.70 15.22 3.05
N LYS A 106 1.91 14.67 3.02
CA LYS A 106 2.27 13.51 2.18
C LYS A 106 2.33 12.17 2.93
N ASN A 107 2.26 12.22 4.27
CA ASN A 107 2.27 11.04 5.13
C ASN A 107 1.06 11.06 6.07
N PHE A 108 0.30 9.97 6.10
CA PHE A 108 -0.83 9.78 7.00
C PHE A 108 -0.82 8.39 7.63
N GLU A 109 -1.27 8.34 8.89
CA GLU A 109 -1.46 7.12 9.65
C GLU A 109 -2.88 7.08 10.22
N LYS A 110 -3.52 5.92 10.10
CA LYS A 110 -4.82 5.62 10.69
C LYS A 110 -4.70 4.37 11.56
N VAL A 111 -5.10 4.47 12.83
CA VAL A 111 -5.09 3.35 13.78
C VAL A 111 -6.52 2.86 13.99
N ILE A 112 -6.71 1.54 13.93
CA ILE A 112 -7.99 0.83 14.08
C ILE A 112 -7.85 -0.28 15.13
#